data_AF-A0A9N8E171-F1
#
_entry.id   AF-A0A9N8E171-F1
#
_cell.length_a   1.000
_cell.length_b   1.000
_cell.length_c   1.000
_cell.angle_alpha   90.00
_cell.angle_beta   90.00
_cell.angle_gamma   90.00
#
_symmetry.space_group_name_H-M   'P 1'
#
loop_
_entity.id
_entity.type
_entity.pdbx_description
1 polymer ?
#
loop_
_entity_poly.entity_id
_entity_poly.type
_entity_poly.pdbx_seq_one_letter_code
_entity_poly.pdbx_strand_id
1 'polypeptide(L)'
;MSSKIVLEMNTKAVSYLAQGEHECSHFTLQKALEGFRNVLNQQPSEEAPMMLDVDEDEIDGTVLHTIPIHAAQHKTVAPDHSFVTVYRHAFVLTSDQEPLFTENEHTVPSVLLYNMGLSHHIQAIATGQSAIFRKAMQLYTMSFTMLENASDILNDMDIMVLLALSNNMSVISGSEFYDRPSAESSRLMMERILSSTDCLESLEDEDIEFFSLNLMFLSEYQKHALAAAA
;
A
#
# COMPACT_ATOMS: atom_id res chain seq x y z
N MET A 1 23.74 -5.89 3.34
CA MET A 1 22.98 -5.63 2.10
C MET A 1 22.87 -4.12 2.02
N SER A 2 23.06 -3.47 0.87
CA SER A 2 22.93 -2.00 0.77
C SER A 2 21.47 -1.60 0.52
N SER A 3 21.15 -0.32 0.74
CA SER A 3 19.80 0.22 0.51
C SER A 3 19.39 0.11 -0.96
N LYS A 4 20.33 0.37 -1.87
CA LYS A 4 20.17 0.15 -3.32
C LYS A 4 19.68 -1.26 -3.68
N ILE A 5 20.20 -2.30 -3.02
CA ILE A 5 19.78 -3.69 -3.30
C ILE A 5 18.30 -3.89 -2.93
N VAL A 6 17.84 -3.30 -1.83
CA VAL A 6 16.42 -3.40 -1.42
C VAL A 6 15.50 -2.76 -2.48
N LEU A 7 15.87 -1.60 -3.03
CA LEU A 7 15.12 -0.92 -4.09
C LEU A 7 15.09 -1.72 -5.39
N GLU A 8 16.24 -2.28 -5.80
CA GLU A 8 16.33 -3.18 -6.95
C GLU A 8 15.45 -4.42 -6.77
N MET A 9 15.38 -4.95 -5.55
CA MET A 9 14.52 -6.09 -5.23
C MET A 9 13.04 -5.72 -5.22
N ASN A 10 12.66 -4.55 -4.72
CA ASN A 10 11.30 -4.03 -4.84
C ASN A 10 10.89 -3.91 -6.32
N THR A 11 11.69 -3.25 -7.14
CA THR A 11 11.44 -3.09 -8.59
C THR A 11 11.29 -4.45 -9.28
N LYS A 12 12.20 -5.39 -9.00
CA LYS A 12 12.17 -6.74 -9.56
C LYS A 12 10.92 -7.52 -9.14
N ALA A 13 10.50 -7.39 -7.89
CA ALA A 13 9.30 -8.04 -7.40
C ALA A 13 8.02 -7.49 -8.04
N VAL A 14 7.98 -6.18 -8.34
CA VAL A 14 6.87 -5.57 -9.08
C VAL A 14 6.82 -6.11 -10.52
N SER A 15 7.97 -6.29 -11.17
CA SER A 15 8.03 -6.96 -12.48
C SER A 15 7.46 -8.39 -12.43
N TYR A 16 7.80 -9.18 -11.41
CA TYR A 16 7.22 -10.52 -11.23
C TYR A 16 5.71 -10.46 -11.01
N LEU A 17 5.24 -9.49 -10.21
CA LEU A 17 3.82 -9.30 -9.96
C LEU A 17 3.05 -8.95 -11.25
N ALA A 18 3.59 -8.06 -12.08
CA ALA A 18 3.02 -7.71 -13.37
C ALA A 18 2.95 -8.89 -14.36
N GLN A 19 3.82 -9.88 -14.20
CA GLN A 19 3.84 -11.12 -14.99
C GLN A 19 2.93 -12.22 -14.43
N GLY A 20 2.29 -12.00 -13.26
CA GLY A 20 1.51 -13.00 -12.56
C GLY A 20 2.34 -14.04 -11.79
N GLU A 21 3.66 -13.83 -11.66
CA GLU A 21 4.57 -14.70 -10.91
C GLU A 21 4.52 -14.37 -9.41
N HIS A 22 3.37 -14.63 -8.80
CA HIS A 22 3.06 -14.24 -7.42
C HIS A 22 4.06 -14.79 -6.38
N GLU A 23 4.52 -16.03 -6.53
CA GLU A 23 5.49 -16.66 -5.62
C GLU A 23 6.88 -15.99 -5.71
N CYS A 24 7.35 -15.71 -6.93
CA CYS A 24 8.62 -15.03 -7.16
C CYS A 24 8.59 -13.59 -6.63
N SER A 25 7.46 -12.89 -6.84
CA SER A 25 7.22 -11.56 -6.29
C SER A 25 7.27 -11.59 -4.75
N HIS A 26 6.50 -12.46 -4.12
CA HIS A 26 6.46 -12.60 -2.65
C HIS A 26 7.84 -12.92 -2.07
N PHE A 27 8.52 -13.93 -2.61
CA PHE A 27 9.87 -14.31 -2.14
C PHE A 27 10.86 -13.14 -2.24
N THR A 28 10.80 -12.39 -3.34
CA THR A 28 11.70 -11.24 -3.56
C THR A 28 11.39 -10.10 -2.60
N LEU A 29 10.12 -9.77 -2.36
CA LEU A 29 9.71 -8.74 -1.39
C LEU A 29 10.08 -9.12 0.04
N GLN A 30 9.90 -10.38 0.43
CA GLN A 30 10.31 -10.88 1.73
C GLN A 30 11.83 -10.71 1.93
N LYS A 31 12.62 -11.03 0.91
CA LYS A 31 14.08 -10.83 0.95
C LYS A 31 14.47 -9.36 0.99
N ALA A 32 13.72 -8.49 0.29
CA ALA A 32 13.91 -7.04 0.37
C ALA A 32 13.65 -6.52 1.79
N LEU A 33 12.58 -6.99 2.44
CA LEU A 33 12.22 -6.61 3.81
C LEU A 33 13.25 -7.11 4.84
N GLU A 34 13.73 -8.35 4.71
CA GLU A 34 14.85 -8.87 5.50
C GLU A 34 16.13 -8.03 5.30
N GLY A 35 16.40 -7.66 4.04
CA GLY A 35 17.50 -6.78 3.64
C GLY A 35 17.44 -5.42 4.31
N PHE A 36 16.29 -4.77 4.25
CA PHE A 36 16.01 -3.48 4.85
C PHE A 36 16.26 -3.50 6.36
N ARG A 37 15.71 -4.51 7.07
CA ARG A 37 15.94 -4.68 8.51
C ARG A 37 17.43 -4.81 8.85
N ASN A 38 18.21 -5.49 8.01
CA ASN A 38 19.64 -5.61 8.22
C ASN A 38 20.39 -4.29 8.00
N VAL A 39 19.91 -3.42 7.10
CA VAL A 39 20.50 -2.09 6.90
C VAL A 39 20.28 -1.22 8.14
N LEU A 40 19.06 -1.18 8.67
CA LEU A 40 18.74 -0.43 9.89
C LEU A 40 19.60 -0.88 11.08
N ASN A 41 19.77 -2.20 11.27
CA ASN A 41 20.57 -2.74 12.36
C ASN A 41 22.10 -2.53 12.21
N GLN A 42 22.58 -2.17 11.02
CA GLN A 42 24.01 -1.97 10.75
C GLN A 42 24.44 -0.51 10.89
N GLN A 43 23.51 0.41 11.15
CA GLN A 43 23.85 1.81 11.37
C GLN A 43 24.44 2.01 12.78
N PRO A 44 25.61 2.65 12.92
CA PRO A 44 26.13 3.01 14.23
C PRO A 44 25.17 3.98 14.93
N SER A 45 24.96 3.78 16.23
CA SER A 45 24.40 4.78 17.13
C SER A 45 25.34 5.99 17.15
N GLU A 46 25.23 6.90 16.19
CA GLU A 46 25.97 8.15 16.23
C GLU A 46 25.43 9.00 17.38
N GLU A 47 26.28 9.23 18.38
CA GLU A 47 26.10 10.29 19.36
C GLU A 47 25.92 11.62 18.61
N ALA A 48 24.83 12.33 18.92
CA ALA A 48 24.44 13.58 18.29
C ALA A 48 25.61 14.57 18.12
N PRO A 49 25.98 14.96 16.89
CA PRO A 49 26.77 16.14 16.67
C PRO A 49 25.90 17.38 16.94
N MET A 50 26.43 18.29 17.75
CA MET A 50 25.83 19.59 18.03
C MET A 50 25.39 20.32 16.76
N MET A 51 24.11 20.75 16.76
CA MET A 51 23.55 21.96 16.16
C MET A 51 24.43 22.62 15.06
N LEU A 52 24.19 22.22 13.82
CA LEU A 52 24.35 23.11 12.68
C LEU A 52 22.94 23.36 12.13
N ASP A 53 22.55 24.63 12.02
CA ASP A 53 21.38 25.04 11.27
C ASP A 53 21.56 24.54 9.83
N VAL A 54 20.88 23.46 9.47
CA VAL A 54 20.80 22.95 8.10
C VAL A 54 19.51 23.49 7.51
N ASP A 55 19.63 24.19 6.39
CA ASP A 55 18.51 24.73 5.62
C ASP A 55 17.48 23.60 5.34
N GLU A 56 16.19 23.86 5.60
CA GLU A 56 15.05 22.92 5.49
C GLU A 56 14.72 22.46 4.05
N ASP A 57 15.65 22.59 3.10
CA ASP A 57 15.47 22.26 1.67
C ASP A 57 16.25 20.99 1.25
N GLU A 58 16.47 20.03 2.15
CA GLU A 58 16.97 18.71 1.74
C GLU A 58 15.79 17.90 1.16
N ILE A 59 15.60 18.07 -0.15
CA ILE A 59 14.60 17.35 -0.96
C ILE A 59 14.83 15.85 -0.75
N ASP A 60 13.86 15.16 -0.14
CA ASP A 60 13.83 13.69 0.00
C ASP A 60 14.14 13.06 -1.36
N GLY A 61 15.29 12.39 -1.44
CA GLY A 61 15.73 11.75 -2.68
C GLY A 61 14.91 10.52 -3.05
N THR A 62 14.02 10.06 -2.17
CA THR A 62 13.19 8.87 -2.38
C THR A 62 11.91 9.22 -3.12
N VAL A 63 11.70 8.58 -4.27
CA VAL A 63 10.52 8.77 -5.11
C VAL A 63 9.71 7.49 -5.16
N LEU A 64 8.41 7.63 -4.92
CA LEU A 64 7.42 6.58 -5.07
C LEU A 64 6.79 6.66 -6.46
N HIS A 65 6.83 5.56 -7.19
CA HIS A 65 6.11 5.39 -8.45
C HIS A 65 5.04 4.30 -8.32
N THR A 66 3.98 4.40 -9.11
CA THR A 66 2.92 3.39 -9.19
C THR A 66 2.99 2.66 -10.54
N ILE A 67 2.78 1.34 -10.54
CA ILE A 67 2.71 0.52 -11.75
C ILE A 67 1.39 -0.26 -11.76
N PRO A 68 0.50 -0.06 -12.75
CA PRO A 68 -0.75 -0.78 -12.84
C PRO A 68 -0.51 -2.28 -13.10
N ILE A 69 -1.03 -3.12 -12.21
CA ILE A 69 -0.97 -4.57 -12.30
C ILE A 69 -2.24 -5.08 -12.99
N HIS A 70 -2.05 -5.49 -14.24
CA HIS A 70 -3.10 -6.12 -15.03
C HIS A 70 -3.15 -7.60 -14.67
N ALA A 71 -4.20 -8.02 -13.96
CA ALA A 71 -4.45 -9.45 -13.77
C ALA A 71 -4.66 -10.09 -15.15
N ALA A 72 -3.97 -11.20 -15.44
CA ALA A 72 -4.26 -11.98 -16.62
C ALA A 72 -5.76 -12.33 -16.62
N GLN A 73 -6.49 -11.88 -17.63
CA GLN A 73 -7.94 -12.11 -17.74
C GLN A 73 -8.22 -13.61 -17.78
N HIS A 74 -8.49 -14.21 -16.62
CA HIS A 74 -9.21 -15.47 -16.60
C HIS A 74 -10.65 -15.16 -17.02
N LYS A 75 -11.07 -15.79 -18.13
CA LYS A 75 -12.44 -15.76 -18.65
C LYS A 75 -13.42 -16.32 -17.60
N THR A 76 -13.80 -15.54 -16.62
CA THR A 76 -15.01 -15.77 -15.83
C THR A 76 -16.14 -14.95 -16.47
N VAL A 77 -17.14 -15.65 -17.01
CA VAL A 77 -18.28 -15.11 -17.77
C VAL A 77 -19.34 -14.48 -16.84
N ALA A 78 -18.95 -14.02 -15.65
CA ALA A 78 -19.83 -13.25 -14.79
C ALA A 78 -19.51 -11.77 -14.99
N PRO A 79 -20.50 -10.90 -15.29
CA PRO A 79 -20.28 -9.47 -15.19
C PRO A 79 -19.91 -9.19 -13.73
N ASP A 80 -18.72 -8.62 -13.54
CA ASP A 80 -18.22 -8.19 -12.25
C ASP A 80 -19.10 -7.01 -11.80
N HIS A 81 -20.20 -7.31 -11.11
CA HIS A 81 -21.13 -6.32 -10.58
C HIS A 81 -20.63 -5.71 -9.25
N SER A 82 -19.33 -5.85 -8.94
CA SER A 82 -18.72 -5.09 -7.86
C SER A 82 -18.50 -3.67 -8.33
N PHE A 83 -19.33 -2.74 -7.86
CA PHE A 83 -19.14 -1.30 -8.07
C PHE A 83 -17.88 -0.77 -7.36
N VAL A 84 -17.34 -1.54 -6.41
CA VAL A 84 -16.11 -1.20 -5.69
C VAL A 84 -14.93 -1.93 -6.33
N THR A 85 -13.87 -1.19 -6.61
CA THR A 85 -12.69 -1.66 -7.32
C THR A 85 -11.47 -1.73 -6.42
N VAL A 86 -10.68 -2.79 -6.59
CA VAL A 86 -9.39 -2.92 -5.92
C VAL A 86 -8.40 -1.94 -6.55
N TYR A 87 -7.63 -1.24 -5.73
CA TYR A 87 -6.50 -0.44 -6.20
C TYR A 87 -5.36 -1.40 -6.55
N ARG A 88 -5.14 -1.59 -7.85
CA ARG A 88 -4.22 -2.59 -8.42
C ARG A 88 -2.92 -1.98 -8.90
N HIS A 89 -2.42 -0.94 -8.24
CA HIS A 89 -1.11 -0.38 -8.57
C HIS A 89 -0.09 -0.86 -7.55
N ALA A 90 1.01 -1.43 -8.03
CA ALA A 90 2.15 -1.76 -7.19
C ALA A 90 3.06 -0.55 -7.05
N PHE A 91 3.68 -0.40 -5.88
CA PHE A 91 4.57 0.71 -5.58
C PHE A 91 6.03 0.36 -5.87
N VAL A 92 6.72 1.23 -6.61
CA VAL A 92 8.15 1.13 -6.88
C VAL A 92 8.87 2.28 -6.19
N LEU A 93 9.83 1.94 -5.35
CA LEU A 93 10.69 2.91 -4.69
C LEU A 93 11.97 3.11 -5.50
N THR A 94 12.28 4.35 -5.82
CA THR A 94 13.54 4.75 -6.44
C THR A 94 14.20 5.83 -5.60
N SER A 95 15.52 5.95 -5.68
CA SER A 95 16.23 7.06 -5.05
C SER A 95 17.59 7.25 -5.68
N ASP A 96 17.96 8.52 -5.78
CA ASP A 96 19.25 8.95 -6.34
C ASP A 96 20.29 9.24 -5.24
N GLN A 97 19.93 9.13 -3.95
CA GLN A 97 20.79 9.50 -2.82
C GLN A 97 20.90 8.40 -1.74
N GLU A 98 22.06 8.32 -1.09
CA GLU A 98 22.30 7.51 0.12
C GLU A 98 22.66 8.47 1.28
N PRO A 99 22.15 8.27 2.51
CA PRO A 99 21.44 7.10 3.04
C PRO A 99 19.91 7.19 2.98
N LEU A 100 19.30 6.13 2.44
CA LEU A 100 17.89 6.06 2.02
C LEU A 100 16.85 5.78 3.12
N PHE A 101 17.27 5.25 4.26
CA PHE A 101 16.36 4.51 5.16
C PHE A 101 16.17 5.11 6.55
N THR A 102 16.92 6.14 6.92
CA THR A 102 16.75 6.83 8.21
C THR A 102 15.47 7.65 8.24
N GLU A 103 15.12 8.28 7.13
CA GLU A 103 13.93 9.15 7.03
C GLU A 103 12.67 8.36 6.65
N ASN A 104 12.85 7.23 5.97
CA ASN A 104 11.77 6.39 5.45
C ASN A 104 11.69 5.02 6.17
N GLU A 105 12.01 4.99 7.48
CA GLU A 105 12.03 3.76 8.30
C GLU A 105 10.70 3.00 8.24
N HIS A 106 9.59 3.75 8.16
CA HIS A 106 8.23 3.20 8.12
C HIS A 106 7.66 3.06 6.70
N THR A 107 7.97 4.01 5.81
CA THR A 107 7.47 4.06 4.42
C THR A 107 7.92 2.83 3.63
N VAL A 108 9.22 2.53 3.65
CA VAL A 108 9.80 1.43 2.86
C VAL A 108 9.19 0.06 3.23
N PRO A 109 9.17 -0.38 4.51
CA PRO A 109 8.58 -1.66 4.85
C PRO A 109 7.08 -1.68 4.58
N SER A 110 6.38 -0.54 4.70
CA SER A 110 4.96 -0.42 4.35
C SER A 110 4.72 -0.68 2.88
N VAL A 111 5.49 -0.03 1.99
CA VAL A 111 5.42 -0.29 0.54
C VAL A 111 5.69 -1.76 0.22
N LEU A 112 6.70 -2.38 0.84
CA LEU A 112 7.02 -3.79 0.63
C LEU A 112 5.87 -4.71 1.09
N LEU A 113 5.29 -4.44 2.26
CA LEU A 113 4.16 -5.18 2.83
C LEU A 113 2.89 -5.02 1.98
N TYR A 114 2.60 -3.79 1.54
CA TYR A 114 1.50 -3.50 0.62
C TYR A 114 1.63 -4.32 -0.66
N ASN A 115 2.81 -4.31 -1.31
CA ASN A 115 3.01 -5.05 -2.55
C ASN A 115 2.86 -6.57 -2.37
N MET A 116 3.30 -7.13 -1.23
CA MET A 116 3.05 -8.53 -0.90
C MET A 116 1.56 -8.80 -0.71
N GLY A 117 0.86 -7.89 -0.02
CA GLY A 117 -0.59 -7.93 0.16
C GLY A 117 -1.33 -7.92 -1.17
N LEU A 118 -0.93 -7.02 -2.09
CA LEU A 118 -1.48 -6.92 -3.44
C LEU A 118 -1.26 -8.19 -4.26
N SER A 119 -0.07 -8.79 -4.18
CA SER A 119 0.22 -10.07 -4.83
C SER A 119 -0.76 -11.16 -4.40
N HIS A 120 -0.99 -11.31 -3.09
CA HIS A 120 -1.97 -12.24 -2.58
C HIS A 120 -3.41 -11.87 -2.92
N HIS A 121 -3.76 -10.58 -2.90
CA HIS A 121 -5.11 -10.11 -3.23
C HIS A 121 -5.46 -10.47 -4.68
N ILE A 122 -4.58 -10.17 -5.64
CA ILE A 122 -4.78 -10.51 -7.06
C ILE A 122 -4.87 -12.03 -7.24
N GLN A 123 -4.00 -12.80 -6.59
CA GLN A 123 -4.06 -14.26 -6.61
C GLN A 123 -5.37 -14.79 -6.02
N ALA A 124 -5.87 -14.18 -4.95
CA ALA A 124 -7.13 -14.57 -4.30
C ALA A 124 -8.32 -14.33 -5.22
N ILE A 125 -8.37 -13.18 -5.92
CA ILE A 125 -9.40 -12.88 -6.93
C ILE A 125 -9.36 -13.91 -8.06
N ALA A 126 -8.17 -14.26 -8.55
CA ALA A 126 -8.01 -15.22 -9.64
C ALA A 126 -8.43 -16.65 -9.24
N THR A 127 -8.27 -17.01 -7.97
CA THR A 127 -8.48 -18.39 -7.49
C THR A 127 -9.76 -18.57 -6.67
N GLY A 128 -10.39 -17.50 -6.22
CA GLY A 128 -11.54 -17.52 -5.30
C GLY A 128 -11.22 -18.06 -3.90
N GLN A 129 -9.95 -18.13 -3.50
CA GLN A 129 -9.57 -18.75 -2.23
C GLN A 129 -9.56 -17.77 -1.07
N SER A 130 -10.55 -17.87 -0.18
CA SER A 130 -10.67 -17.02 1.03
C SER A 130 -9.45 -17.05 1.96
N ALA A 131 -8.70 -18.16 1.99
CA ALA A 131 -7.47 -18.26 2.78
C ALA A 131 -6.38 -17.29 2.28
N ILE A 132 -6.33 -17.02 0.97
CA ILE A 132 -5.37 -16.10 0.37
C ILE A 132 -5.79 -14.64 0.66
N PHE A 133 -7.09 -14.33 0.62
CA PHE A 133 -7.60 -13.02 1.08
C PHE A 133 -7.20 -12.70 2.52
N ARG A 134 -7.18 -13.70 3.43
CA ARG A 134 -6.72 -13.49 4.81
C ARG A 134 -5.24 -13.11 4.88
N LYS A 135 -4.40 -13.71 4.04
CA LYS A 135 -2.97 -13.33 3.96
C LYS A 135 -2.81 -11.91 3.44
N ALA A 136 -3.55 -11.55 2.39
CA ALA A 136 -3.54 -10.17 1.88
C ALA A 136 -3.94 -9.17 2.97
N MET A 137 -5.05 -9.43 3.67
CA MET A 137 -5.50 -8.60 4.80
C MET A 137 -4.44 -8.49 5.90
N GLN A 138 -3.81 -9.59 6.31
CA GLN A 138 -2.75 -9.56 7.33
C GLN A 138 -1.59 -8.65 6.93
N LEU A 139 -1.14 -8.73 5.67
CA LEU A 139 -0.05 -7.90 5.16
C LEU A 139 -0.44 -6.43 5.07
N TYR A 140 -1.67 -6.13 4.63
CA TYR A 140 -2.20 -4.77 4.64
C TYR A 140 -2.30 -4.21 6.06
N THR A 141 -2.79 -4.99 7.03
CA THR A 141 -2.83 -4.56 8.44
C THR A 141 -1.42 -4.28 8.97
N MET A 142 -0.44 -5.16 8.69
CA MET A 142 0.94 -4.92 9.09
C MET A 142 1.51 -3.63 8.47
N SER A 143 1.24 -3.40 7.18
CA SER A 143 1.65 -2.18 6.49
C SER A 143 1.01 -0.94 7.10
N PHE A 144 -0.29 -1.00 7.38
CA PHE A 144 -1.02 0.11 7.99
C PHE A 144 -0.45 0.44 9.38
N THR A 145 -0.20 -0.57 10.20
CA THR A 145 0.40 -0.38 11.54
C THR A 145 1.82 0.21 11.45
N MET A 146 2.59 -0.08 10.40
CA MET A 146 3.92 0.55 10.24
C MET A 146 3.80 2.05 10.03
N LEU A 147 2.85 2.51 9.20
CA LEU A 147 2.59 3.93 8.95
C LEU A 147 1.89 4.62 10.12
N GLU A 148 0.99 3.94 10.82
CA GLU A 148 0.34 4.49 12.01
C GLU A 148 1.33 4.77 13.16
N ASN A 149 2.43 4.01 13.21
CA ASN A 149 3.51 4.22 14.17
C ASN A 149 4.59 5.20 13.67
N ALA A 150 4.48 5.70 12.42
CA ALA A 150 5.37 6.73 11.91
C ALA A 150 5.07 8.09 12.57
N SER A 151 5.89 9.11 12.28
CA SER A 151 5.73 10.46 12.85
C SER A 151 4.31 11.02 12.65
N ASP A 152 3.92 12.01 13.46
CA ASP A 152 2.61 12.67 13.35
C ASP A 152 2.36 13.35 11.97
N ILE A 153 3.42 13.57 11.19
CA ILE A 153 3.36 14.17 9.85
C ILE A 153 3.57 13.07 8.81
N LEU A 154 2.55 12.85 7.98
CA LEU A 154 2.61 11.93 6.83
C LEU A 154 3.24 12.67 5.64
N ASN A 155 4.19 12.04 4.97
CA ASN A 155 4.66 12.53 3.67
C ASN A 155 3.71 12.08 2.53
N ASP A 156 3.93 12.60 1.33
CA ASP A 156 3.13 12.30 0.13
C ASP A 156 3.06 10.79 -0.17
N MET A 157 4.17 10.07 0.05
CA MET A 157 4.23 8.63 -0.16
C MET A 157 3.32 7.88 0.82
N ASP A 158 3.34 8.26 2.09
CA ASP A 158 2.55 7.65 3.15
C ASP A 158 1.05 7.87 2.91
N ILE A 159 0.65 9.07 2.48
CA ILE A 159 -0.74 9.40 2.11
C ILE A 159 -1.22 8.43 1.04
N MET A 160 -0.44 8.26 -0.03
CA MET A 160 -0.80 7.41 -1.14
C MET A 160 -0.89 5.93 -0.75
N VAL A 161 0.07 5.44 0.05
CA VAL A 161 0.05 4.07 0.56
C VAL A 161 -1.14 3.84 1.50
N LEU A 162 -1.48 4.80 2.37
CA LEU A 162 -2.63 4.70 3.27
C LEU A 162 -3.97 4.68 2.53
N LEU A 163 -4.13 5.46 1.46
CA LEU A 163 -5.33 5.41 0.61
C LEU A 163 -5.45 4.04 -0.07
N ALA A 164 -4.37 3.55 -0.67
CA ALA A 164 -4.33 2.24 -1.30
C ALA A 164 -4.66 1.10 -0.31
N LEU A 165 -4.11 1.16 0.90
CA LEU A 165 -4.40 0.21 1.98
C LEU A 165 -5.87 0.29 2.40
N SER A 166 -6.36 1.49 2.70
CA SER A 166 -7.73 1.72 3.18
C SER A 166 -8.77 1.24 2.17
N ASN A 167 -8.56 1.54 0.88
CA ASN A 167 -9.41 1.04 -0.20
C ASN A 167 -9.42 -0.49 -0.23
N ASN A 168 -8.23 -1.11 -0.33
CA ASN A 168 -8.11 -2.57 -0.50
C ASN A 168 -8.59 -3.35 0.72
N MET A 169 -8.33 -2.85 1.93
CA MET A 169 -8.86 -3.43 3.17
C MET A 169 -10.38 -3.31 3.22
N SER A 170 -10.95 -2.15 2.84
CA SER A 170 -12.41 -1.97 2.80
C SER A 170 -13.07 -2.94 1.83
N VAL A 171 -12.48 -3.13 0.63
CA VAL A 171 -12.96 -4.11 -0.35
C VAL A 171 -12.96 -5.52 0.23
N ILE A 172 -11.83 -6.01 0.75
CA ILE A 172 -11.76 -7.39 1.28
C ILE A 172 -12.74 -7.57 2.45
N SER A 173 -12.75 -6.65 3.42
CA SER A 173 -13.64 -6.74 4.58
C SER A 173 -15.11 -6.74 4.15
N GLY A 174 -15.50 -5.86 3.23
CA GLY A 174 -16.90 -5.70 2.84
C GLY A 174 -17.42 -6.76 1.88
N SER A 175 -16.62 -7.15 0.88
CA SER A 175 -17.03 -8.07 -0.19
C SER A 175 -16.74 -9.53 0.13
N GLU A 176 -15.57 -9.82 0.71
CA GLU A 176 -15.12 -11.20 0.91
C GLU A 176 -15.47 -11.75 2.30
N PHE A 177 -15.35 -10.90 3.33
CA PHE A 177 -15.58 -11.33 4.72
C PHE A 177 -16.95 -10.91 5.27
N TYR A 178 -17.69 -10.05 4.57
CA TYR A 178 -18.94 -9.45 5.06
C TYR A 178 -18.78 -8.78 6.43
N ASP A 179 -17.55 -8.34 6.75
CA ASP A 179 -17.18 -7.65 7.99
C ASP A 179 -17.40 -6.14 7.81
N ARG A 180 -18.65 -5.75 8.01
CA ARG A 180 -19.08 -4.36 7.87
C ARG A 180 -18.33 -3.40 8.80
N PRO A 181 -18.16 -3.66 10.11
CA PRO A 181 -17.39 -2.76 10.98
C PRO A 181 -15.98 -2.48 10.47
N SER A 182 -15.24 -3.50 10.05
CA SER A 182 -13.88 -3.31 9.52
C SER A 182 -13.86 -2.60 8.17
N ALA A 183 -14.83 -2.91 7.30
CA ALA A 183 -14.97 -2.21 6.02
C ALA A 183 -15.26 -0.72 6.22
N GLU A 184 -16.12 -0.40 7.20
CA GLU A 184 -16.48 0.97 7.56
C GLU A 184 -15.31 1.74 8.18
N SER A 185 -14.56 1.11 9.08
CA SER A 185 -13.35 1.72 9.67
C SER A 185 -12.35 2.12 8.58
N SER A 186 -12.12 1.23 7.61
CA SER A 186 -11.21 1.49 6.48
C SER A 186 -11.77 2.57 5.55
N ARG A 187 -13.08 2.58 5.30
CA ARG A 187 -13.76 3.60 4.50
C ARG A 187 -13.65 5.00 5.13
N LEU A 188 -13.90 5.11 6.43
CA LEU A 188 -13.80 6.36 7.19
C LEU A 188 -12.36 6.88 7.21
N MET A 189 -11.36 6.00 7.24
CA MET A 189 -9.97 6.40 7.10
C MET A 189 -9.71 7.04 5.71
N MET A 190 -10.19 6.39 4.64
CA MET A 190 -10.07 6.94 3.29
C MET A 190 -10.77 8.30 3.16
N GLU A 191 -11.97 8.45 3.73
CA GLU A 191 -12.71 9.72 3.77
C GLU A 191 -11.93 10.82 4.52
N ARG A 192 -11.31 10.48 5.65
CA ARG A 192 -10.48 11.41 6.43
C ARG A 192 -9.27 11.88 5.64
N ILE A 193 -8.57 10.95 4.96
CA ILE A 193 -7.38 11.28 4.16
C ILE A 193 -7.77 12.15 2.96
N LEU A 194 -8.81 11.79 2.19
CA LEU A 194 -9.28 12.60 1.06
C LEU A 194 -9.80 13.99 1.46
N SER A 195 -10.21 14.16 2.72
CA SER A 195 -10.64 15.45 3.25
C SER A 195 -9.50 16.29 3.84
N SER A 196 -8.27 15.76 3.92
CA SER A 196 -7.12 16.53 4.39
C SER A 196 -6.61 17.47 3.29
N THR A 197 -6.07 18.62 3.70
CA THR A 197 -5.43 19.57 2.79
C THR A 197 -4.22 18.96 2.11
N ASP A 198 -3.44 18.18 2.86
CA ASP A 198 -2.19 17.58 2.42
C ASP A 198 -2.43 16.65 1.23
N CYS A 199 -3.52 15.86 1.27
CA CYS A 199 -3.89 14.94 0.20
C CYS A 199 -4.15 15.62 -1.16
N LEU A 200 -4.73 16.82 -1.16
CA LEU A 200 -5.03 17.57 -2.39
C LEU A 200 -3.79 18.17 -3.04
N GLU A 201 -2.73 18.37 -2.27
CA GLU A 201 -1.46 18.90 -2.76
C GLU A 201 -0.53 17.78 -3.26
N SER A 202 -0.64 16.58 -2.66
CA SER A 202 0.24 15.43 -2.94
C SER A 202 -0.19 14.53 -4.10
N LEU A 203 -1.49 14.45 -4.43
CA LEU A 203 -2.02 13.45 -5.36
C LEU A 203 -2.32 13.99 -6.76
N GLU A 204 -2.19 13.13 -7.75
CA GLU A 204 -2.65 13.39 -9.11
C GLU A 204 -4.19 13.33 -9.18
N ASP A 205 -4.78 14.13 -10.08
CA ASP A 205 -6.24 14.21 -10.26
C ASP A 205 -6.88 12.82 -10.53
N GLU A 206 -6.18 11.95 -11.26
CA GLU A 206 -6.64 10.60 -11.59
C GLU A 206 -6.76 9.70 -10.35
N ASP A 207 -5.81 9.82 -9.41
CA ASP A 207 -5.84 9.08 -8.15
C ASP A 207 -6.96 9.59 -7.24
N ILE A 208 -7.12 10.92 -7.15
CA ILE A 208 -8.22 11.55 -6.39
C ILE A 208 -9.57 11.08 -6.94
N GLU A 209 -9.75 11.07 -8.26
CA GLU A 209 -10.97 10.58 -8.91
C GLU A 209 -11.21 9.11 -8.57
N PHE A 210 -10.18 8.25 -8.70
CA PHE A 210 -10.28 6.82 -8.40
C PHE A 210 -10.74 6.59 -6.95
N PHE A 211 -10.07 7.17 -5.96
CA PHE A 211 -10.41 6.94 -4.55
C PHE A 211 -11.75 7.57 -4.17
N SER A 212 -12.09 8.73 -4.74
CA SER A 212 -13.39 9.39 -4.51
C SER A 212 -14.56 8.56 -5.04
N LEU A 213 -14.42 7.99 -6.25
CA LEU A 213 -15.44 7.11 -6.84
C LEU A 213 -15.61 5.85 -5.99
N ASN A 214 -14.52 5.21 -5.57
CA ASN A 214 -14.58 4.04 -4.71
C ASN A 214 -15.21 4.34 -3.35
N LEU A 215 -14.89 5.50 -2.75
CA LEU A 215 -15.50 5.96 -1.50
C LEU A 215 -17.02 6.07 -1.62
N MET A 216 -17.50 6.67 -2.70
CA MET A 216 -18.92 6.82 -2.98
C MET A 216 -19.61 5.45 -3.08
N PHE A 217 -19.06 4.51 -3.84
CA PHE A 217 -19.64 3.18 -4.01
C PHE A 217 -19.60 2.34 -2.72
N LEU A 218 -18.52 2.44 -1.94
CA LEU A 218 -18.43 1.78 -0.62
C LEU A 218 -19.55 2.27 0.32
N SER A 219 -19.83 3.58 0.31
CA SER A 219 -20.87 4.17 1.16
C SER A 219 -22.28 3.67 0.79
N GLU A 220 -22.58 3.55 -0.51
CA GLU A 220 -23.89 3.10 -1.00
C GLU A 220 -24.07 1.59 -0.81
N TYR A 221 -23.02 0.80 -1.05
CA TYR A 221 -23.04 -0.65 -0.83
C TYR A 221 -23.40 -0.99 0.63
N GLN A 222 -22.80 -0.29 1.59
CA GLN A 222 -23.08 -0.49 3.00
C GLN A 222 -24.50 -0.06 3.41
N LYS A 223 -25.05 0.99 2.81
CA LYS A 223 -26.44 1.44 3.07
C LYS A 223 -27.45 0.40 2.56
N HIS A 224 -27.28 -0.10 1.35
CA HIS A 224 -28.19 -1.09 0.77
C HIS A 224 -28.12 -2.46 1.43
N ALA A 225 -26.96 -2.88 1.92
CA ALA A 225 -26.83 -4.11 2.70
C ALA A 225 -27.65 -4.06 4.01
N LEU A 226 -27.88 -2.89 4.63
CA LEU A 226 -28.78 -2.77 5.79
C LEU A 226 -30.23 -3.01 5.41
N ALA A 227 -30.67 -2.44 4.28
CA ALA A 227 -32.05 -2.52 3.84
C ALA A 227 -32.47 -3.94 3.44
N ALA A 228 -31.52 -4.78 3.00
CA ALA A 228 -31.78 -6.18 2.63
C ALA A 228 -31.77 -7.16 3.82
N ALA A 229 -31.21 -6.77 4.97
CA ALA A 229 -31.08 -7.62 6.17
C ALA A 229 -32.15 -7.34 7.25
N ALA A 230 -32.98 -6.31 7.07
CA ALA A 230 -34.06 -5.90 7.97
C ALA A 230 -35.43 -6.39 7.46
#